data_AF-A0A3Q9BPQ4-F1
#
_entry.id   AF-A0A3Q9BPQ4-F1
#
_cell.length_a   1.000
_cell.length_b   1.000
_cell.length_c   1.000
_cell.angle_alpha   90.00
_cell.angle_beta   90.00
_cell.angle_gamma   90.00
#
_symmetry.space_group_name_H-M   'P 1'
#
loop_
_entity.id
_entity.type
_entity.pdbx_description
1 polymer ?
#
loop_
_entity_poly.entity_id
_entity_poly.type
_entity_poly.pdbx_seq_one_letter_code
_entity_poly.pdbx_strand_id
1 'polypeptide(L)'
;MKRLLCALLFLLWATLAQAAQPRFDEVVFFQSEQAMLQKEVKFDEVARFSRKLQSNIWNALKKAKLPVGNGYVVIAVRADGQVGAWLDMEPALHEYYENEVLQAAMKTPPFFVAEGSVVLGLKMAIDTPKHTSKAKPDPKEWQAARRKLGNTADIETVVQAAWPE
;
A
#
# COMPACT_ATOMS: atom_id res chain seq x y z
N MET A 1 4.93 -41.75 -39.54
CA MET A 1 3.79 -41.18 -38.78
C MET A 1 3.96 -41.17 -37.26
N LYS A 2 4.65 -42.15 -36.62
CA LYS A 2 4.83 -42.17 -35.15
C LYS A 2 5.78 -41.10 -34.57
N ARG A 3 6.68 -40.51 -35.37
CA ARG A 3 7.64 -39.48 -34.90
C ARG A 3 7.07 -38.04 -34.86
N LEU A 4 5.96 -37.78 -35.55
CA LEU A 4 5.29 -36.47 -35.55
C LEU A 4 4.35 -36.29 -34.35
N LEU A 5 3.91 -37.38 -33.72
CA LEU A 5 3.05 -37.32 -32.52
C LEU A 5 3.80 -36.86 -31.27
N CYS A 6 5.11 -37.13 -31.17
CA CYS A 6 5.90 -36.74 -30.00
C CYS A 6 6.20 -35.23 -29.94
N ALA A 7 6.18 -34.52 -31.07
CA ALA A 7 6.46 -33.08 -31.10
C ALA A 7 5.26 -32.22 -30.64
N LEU A 8 4.03 -32.72 -30.80
CA LEU A 8 2.82 -32.01 -30.37
C LEU A 8 2.55 -32.12 -28.86
N LEU A 9 3.11 -33.11 -28.17
CA LEU A 9 2.89 -33.28 -26.72
C LEU A 9 3.72 -32.34 -25.85
N PHE A 10 4.81 -31.77 -26.37
CA PHE A 10 5.69 -30.87 -25.60
C PHE A 10 5.26 -29.39 -25.60
N LEU A 11 4.27 -29.01 -26.41
CA LEU A 11 3.78 -27.62 -26.52
C LEU A 11 2.69 -27.26 -25.50
N LEU A 12 2.21 -28.20 -24.69
CA LEU A 12 1.10 -27.99 -23.75
C LEU A 12 1.53 -27.62 -22.32
N TRP A 13 2.83 -27.43 -22.05
CA TRP A 13 3.35 -27.13 -20.70
C TRP A 13 3.99 -25.75 -20.54
N ALA A 14 3.72 -24.82 -21.45
CA ALA A 14 3.99 -23.40 -21.19
C ALA A 14 2.84 -22.80 -20.36
N THR A 15 2.63 -23.27 -19.13
CA THR A 15 1.86 -22.46 -18.18
C THR A 15 2.72 -21.24 -17.87
N LEU A 16 2.29 -20.09 -18.37
CA LEU A 16 2.86 -18.80 -18.01
C LEU A 16 2.69 -18.66 -16.49
N ALA A 17 3.76 -18.95 -15.76
CA ALA A 17 3.86 -18.57 -14.35
C ALA A 17 3.90 -17.05 -14.32
N GLN A 18 2.72 -16.41 -14.31
CA GLN A 18 2.62 -15.01 -13.97
C GLN A 18 3.06 -14.90 -12.52
N ALA A 19 4.22 -14.27 -12.31
CA ALA A 19 4.63 -13.85 -10.99
C ALA A 19 3.52 -13.00 -10.39
N ALA A 20 3.25 -13.17 -9.10
CA ALA A 20 2.19 -12.44 -8.43
C ALA A 20 2.43 -10.93 -8.57
N GLN A 21 1.50 -10.19 -9.16
CA GLN A 21 1.70 -8.75 -9.39
C GLN A 21 0.77 -7.93 -8.49
N PRO A 22 1.32 -7.10 -7.59
CA PRO A 22 0.50 -6.14 -6.88
C PRO A 22 -0.11 -5.15 -7.88
N ARG A 23 -1.41 -4.94 -7.77
CA ARG A 23 -2.20 -3.96 -8.50
C ARG A 23 -2.68 -2.86 -7.56
N PHE A 24 -2.71 -1.64 -8.07
CA PHE A 24 -3.17 -0.47 -7.34
C PHE A 24 -4.22 0.27 -8.18
N ASP A 25 -5.36 0.62 -7.59
CA ASP A 25 -6.47 1.20 -8.36
C ASP A 25 -6.97 2.54 -7.79
N GLU A 26 -6.92 2.75 -6.47
CA GLU A 26 -7.56 3.90 -5.84
C GLU A 26 -6.74 4.45 -4.67
N VAL A 27 -6.74 5.78 -4.53
CA VAL A 27 -6.21 6.49 -3.37
C VAL A 27 -7.38 7.04 -2.55
N VAL A 28 -7.38 6.73 -1.26
CA VAL A 28 -8.35 7.21 -0.28
C VAL A 28 -7.66 8.24 0.61
N PHE A 29 -8.18 9.47 0.65
CA PHE A 29 -7.69 10.51 1.55
C PHE A 29 -8.43 10.49 2.88
N PHE A 30 -7.68 10.69 3.97
CA PHE A 30 -8.26 10.79 5.31
C PHE A 30 -8.66 12.22 5.68
N GLN A 31 -7.97 13.20 5.10
CA GLN A 31 -8.27 14.61 5.19
C GLN A 31 -9.15 15.05 4.01
N SER A 32 -9.93 16.13 4.19
CA SER A 32 -10.61 16.80 3.08
C SER A 32 -9.60 17.55 2.21
N GLU A 33 -9.98 17.82 0.96
CA GLU A 33 -9.19 18.67 0.05
C GLU A 33 -8.85 20.03 0.69
N GLN A 34 -9.83 20.67 1.34
CA GLN A 34 -9.62 21.94 2.03
C GLN A 34 -8.57 21.86 3.14
N ALA A 35 -8.58 20.79 3.94
CA ALA A 35 -7.59 20.59 4.99
C ALA A 35 -6.19 20.32 4.42
N MET A 36 -6.08 19.64 3.28
CA MET A 36 -4.81 19.45 2.59
C MET A 36 -4.27 20.78 2.01
N LEU A 37 -5.14 21.61 1.43
CA LEU A 37 -4.77 22.92 0.91
C LEU A 37 -4.30 23.88 2.02
N GLN A 38 -4.93 23.84 3.19
CA GLN A 38 -4.49 24.61 4.38
C GLN A 38 -3.08 24.22 4.83
N LYS A 39 -2.68 22.98 4.61
CA LYS A 39 -1.32 22.46 4.87
C LYS A 39 -0.36 22.71 3.70
N GLU A 40 -0.74 23.58 2.77
CA GLU A 40 0.02 23.93 1.56
C GLU A 40 0.38 22.72 0.67
N VAL A 41 -0.40 21.64 0.75
CA VAL A 41 -0.15 20.45 -0.06
C VAL A 41 -0.46 20.73 -1.52
N LYS A 42 0.50 20.41 -2.39
CA LYS A 42 0.33 20.49 -3.84
C LYS A 42 -0.07 19.12 -4.40
N PHE A 43 -1.26 19.05 -5.00
CA PHE A 43 -1.81 17.77 -5.49
C PHE A 43 -0.99 17.12 -6.61
N ASP A 44 -0.22 17.88 -7.37
CA ASP A 44 0.71 17.33 -8.36
C ASP A 44 1.90 16.60 -7.69
N GLU A 45 2.36 17.08 -6.53
CA GLU A 45 3.36 16.39 -5.70
C GLU A 45 2.79 15.10 -5.11
N VAL A 46 1.55 15.12 -4.61
CA VAL A 46 0.85 13.92 -4.11
C VAL A 46 0.70 12.88 -5.23
N ALA A 47 0.38 13.31 -6.45
CA ALA A 47 0.28 12.40 -7.60
C ALA A 47 1.64 11.79 -7.98
N ARG A 48 2.73 12.56 -7.93
CA ARG A 48 4.10 12.05 -8.13
C ARG A 48 4.50 11.08 -7.02
N PHE A 49 4.20 11.42 -5.78
CA PHE A 49 4.42 10.58 -4.60
C PHE A 49 3.71 9.24 -4.76
N SER A 50 2.42 9.23 -5.06
CA SER A 50 1.61 8.00 -5.23
C SER A 50 2.17 7.09 -6.32
N ARG A 51 2.57 7.64 -7.48
CA ARG A 51 3.20 6.85 -8.55
C ARG A 51 4.55 6.25 -8.13
N LYS A 52 5.36 7.02 -7.40
CA LYS A 52 6.66 6.55 -6.91
C LYS A 52 6.50 5.46 -5.84
N LEU A 53 5.54 5.65 -4.93
CA LEU A 53 5.14 4.67 -3.92
C LEU A 53 4.76 3.34 -4.56
N GLN A 54 3.81 3.37 -5.52
CA GLN A 54 3.39 2.19 -6.27
C GLN A 54 4.57 1.48 -6.94
N SER A 55 5.46 2.25 -7.57
CA SER A 55 6.66 1.72 -8.24
C SER A 55 7.64 1.08 -7.24
N ASN A 56 7.84 1.68 -6.07
CA ASN A 56 8.72 1.15 -5.03
C ASN A 56 8.18 -0.18 -4.48
N ILE A 57 6.89 -0.24 -4.17
CA ILE A 57 6.22 -1.44 -3.64
C ILE A 57 6.21 -2.55 -4.69
N TRP A 58 5.86 -2.22 -5.94
CA TRP A 58 5.93 -3.19 -7.04
C TRP A 58 7.35 -3.77 -7.17
N ASN A 59 8.39 -2.93 -7.08
CA ASN A 59 9.77 -3.39 -7.18
C ASN A 59 10.18 -4.33 -6.04
N ALA A 60 9.68 -4.09 -4.83
CA ALA A 60 9.92 -4.94 -3.67
C ALA A 60 9.24 -6.32 -3.84
N LEU A 61 8.04 -6.35 -4.43
CA LEU A 61 7.23 -7.57 -4.50
C LEU A 61 7.31 -8.34 -5.82
N LYS A 62 7.82 -7.77 -6.91
CA LYS A 62 7.75 -8.37 -8.27
C LYS A 62 8.34 -9.78 -8.43
N LYS A 63 9.21 -10.22 -7.50
CA LYS A 63 9.81 -11.56 -7.49
C LYS A 63 9.21 -12.47 -6.42
N ALA A 64 8.35 -11.94 -5.56
CA ALA A 64 7.73 -12.68 -4.48
C ALA A 64 6.61 -13.60 -5.01
N LYS A 65 6.44 -14.74 -4.34
CA LYS A 65 5.24 -15.57 -4.48
C LYS A 65 4.37 -15.29 -3.28
N LEU A 66 3.36 -14.45 -3.47
CA LEU A 66 2.48 -13.99 -2.42
C LEU A 66 1.16 -14.76 -2.48
N PRO A 67 0.50 -14.99 -1.33
CA PRO A 67 -0.87 -15.48 -1.34
C PRO A 67 -1.79 -14.43 -1.99
N VAL A 68 -2.90 -14.91 -2.55
CA VAL A 68 -3.99 -14.03 -3.02
C VAL A 68 -4.48 -13.18 -1.84
N GLY A 69 -4.62 -11.88 -2.05
CA GLY A 69 -5.09 -10.97 -1.01
C GLY A 69 -5.42 -9.58 -1.52
N ASN A 70 -6.15 -8.81 -0.74
CA ASN A 70 -6.44 -7.41 -1.05
C ASN A 70 -6.59 -6.57 0.22
N GLY A 71 -6.50 -5.26 0.08
CA GLY A 71 -6.48 -4.36 1.22
C GLY A 71 -5.87 -3.01 0.88
N TYR A 72 -5.11 -2.48 1.82
CA TYR A 72 -4.49 -1.16 1.71
C TYR A 72 -3.04 -1.17 2.14
N VAL A 73 -2.28 -0.31 1.46
CA VAL A 73 -1.05 0.28 1.99
C VAL A 73 -1.41 1.68 2.48
N VAL A 74 -1.15 1.97 3.74
CA VAL A 74 -1.52 3.25 4.37
C VAL A 74 -0.28 4.06 4.63
N ILE A 75 -0.30 5.34 4.28
CA ILE A 75 0.85 6.23 4.33
C ILE A 75 0.48 7.52 5.03
N ALA A 76 1.38 8.00 5.90
CA ALA A 76 1.35 9.34 6.43
C ALA A 76 2.64 10.09 6.04
N VAL A 77 2.51 11.32 5.54
CA VAL A 77 3.64 12.23 5.32
C VAL A 77 3.53 13.35 6.35
N ARG A 78 4.57 13.52 7.16
CA ARG A 78 4.62 14.52 8.23
C ARG A 78 5.41 15.75 7.79
N ALA A 79 5.13 16.89 8.41
CA ALA A 79 5.74 18.18 8.08
C ALA A 79 7.28 18.21 8.21
N ASP A 80 7.87 17.30 9.00
CA ASP A 80 9.33 17.13 9.11
C ASP A 80 9.94 16.26 7.99
N GLY A 81 9.13 15.87 7.00
CA GLY A 81 9.56 15.04 5.87
C GLY A 81 9.61 13.54 6.19
N GLN A 82 9.19 13.09 7.38
CA GLN A 82 9.10 11.67 7.66
C GLN A 82 7.87 11.03 6.98
N VAL A 83 8.05 9.78 6.56
CA VAL A 83 6.99 8.95 5.97
C VAL A 83 6.73 7.77 6.89
N GLY A 84 5.52 7.69 7.44
CA GLY A 84 5.02 6.52 8.15
C GLY A 84 4.23 5.61 7.20
N ALA A 85 4.34 4.29 7.38
CA ALA A 85 3.63 3.31 6.57
C ALA A 85 3.05 2.18 7.43
N TRP A 86 1.87 1.67 7.03
CA TRP A 86 1.18 0.53 7.65
C TRP A 86 0.47 -0.31 6.59
N LEU A 87 0.11 -1.55 6.94
CA LEU A 87 -0.69 -2.44 6.08
C LEU A 87 -2.03 -2.80 6.73
N ASP A 88 -3.07 -2.84 5.91
CA ASP A 88 -4.37 -3.43 6.24
C ASP A 88 -4.77 -4.38 5.09
N MET A 89 -4.12 -5.55 5.07
CA MET A 89 -4.29 -6.58 4.05
C MET A 89 -5.06 -7.78 4.60
N GLU A 90 -5.91 -8.37 3.75
CA GLU A 90 -6.64 -9.61 4.00
C GLU A 90 -6.39 -10.63 2.88
N PRO A 91 -5.80 -11.80 3.19
CA PRO A 91 -5.15 -12.15 4.45
C PRO A 91 -3.94 -11.23 4.74
N ALA A 92 -3.54 -11.17 6.00
CA ALA A 92 -2.31 -10.47 6.38
C ALA A 92 -1.11 -11.07 5.62
N LEU A 93 -0.19 -10.19 5.19
CA LEU A 93 1.05 -10.66 4.58
C LEU A 93 1.92 -11.35 5.63
N HIS A 94 2.78 -12.25 5.16
CA HIS A 94 3.86 -12.76 6.01
C HIS A 94 4.78 -11.59 6.38
N GLU A 95 5.23 -11.55 7.64
CA GLU A 95 6.01 -10.44 8.24
C GLU A 95 7.18 -9.98 7.35
N TYR A 96 7.92 -10.93 6.76
CA TYR A 96 8.96 -10.64 5.78
C TYR A 96 8.48 -9.71 4.64
N TYR A 97 7.37 -10.06 3.98
CA TYR A 97 6.85 -9.26 2.86
C TYR A 97 6.18 -7.98 3.32
N GLU A 98 5.56 -7.99 4.49
CA GLU A 98 5.06 -6.77 5.13
C GLU A 98 6.20 -5.77 5.32
N ASN A 99 7.30 -6.18 5.94
CA ASN A 99 8.47 -5.31 6.13
C ASN A 99 9.05 -4.83 4.78
N GLU A 100 9.15 -5.69 3.77
CA GLU A 100 9.60 -5.27 2.43
C GLU A 100 8.72 -4.16 1.84
N VAL A 101 7.38 -4.25 2.00
CA VAL A 101 6.45 -3.21 1.54
C VAL A 101 6.60 -1.93 2.36
N LEU A 102 6.64 -2.02 3.69
CA LEU A 102 6.75 -0.86 4.57
C LEU A 102 8.07 -0.11 4.32
N GLN A 103 9.18 -0.83 4.21
CA GLN A 103 10.49 -0.23 3.90
C GLN A 103 10.53 0.41 2.51
N ALA A 104 9.92 -0.24 1.51
CA ALA A 104 9.81 0.35 0.17
C ALA A 104 8.94 1.61 0.17
N ALA A 105 7.87 1.63 0.96
CA ALA A 105 6.99 2.77 1.12
C ALA A 105 7.67 3.95 1.81
N MET A 106 8.35 3.72 2.94
CA MET A 106 9.05 4.76 3.71
C MET A 106 10.25 5.37 2.97
N LYS A 107 10.82 4.65 1.98
CA LYS A 107 11.87 5.18 1.07
C LYS A 107 11.32 6.11 -0.02
N THR A 108 10.02 6.31 -0.11
CA THR A 108 9.41 7.23 -1.09
C THR A 108 9.70 8.66 -0.67
N PRO A 109 10.34 9.50 -1.51
CA PRO A 109 10.59 10.90 -1.16
C PRO A 109 9.28 11.61 -0.78
N PRO A 110 9.21 12.26 0.40
CA PRO A 110 7.99 12.92 0.86
C PRO A 110 7.61 14.10 -0.04
N PHE A 111 6.32 14.42 -0.10
CA PHE A 111 5.84 15.72 -0.60
C PHE A 111 5.82 16.75 0.53
N PHE A 112 5.74 18.04 0.20
CA PHE A 112 5.72 19.09 1.20
C PHE A 112 4.40 19.12 1.99
N VAL A 113 4.49 19.25 3.31
CA VAL A 113 3.37 19.46 4.24
C VAL A 113 3.80 20.57 5.20
N ALA A 114 3.04 21.66 5.27
CA ALA A 114 3.38 22.80 6.11
C ALA A 114 3.28 22.47 7.62
N GLU A 115 2.26 21.69 8.01
CA GLU A 115 2.02 21.34 9.42
C GLU A 115 1.32 19.98 9.61
N GLY A 116 1.59 19.35 10.76
CA GLY A 116 1.00 18.07 11.14
C GLY A 116 1.36 16.95 10.16
N SER A 117 0.37 16.13 9.81
CA SER A 117 0.52 15.06 8.81
C SER A 117 -0.63 15.00 7.80
N VAL A 118 -0.33 14.47 6.61
CA VAL A 118 -1.33 14.11 5.60
C VAL A 118 -1.32 12.61 5.40
N VAL A 119 -2.52 12.01 5.36
CA VAL A 119 -2.70 10.56 5.43
C VAL A 119 -3.53 10.06 4.26
N LEU A 120 -3.02 9.03 3.58
CA LEU A 120 -3.64 8.42 2.42
C LEU A 120 -3.56 6.89 2.50
N GLY A 121 -4.59 6.22 2.01
CA GLY A 121 -4.61 4.79 1.77
C GLY A 121 -4.53 4.51 0.28
N LEU A 122 -3.73 3.54 -0.12
CA LEU A 122 -3.62 3.06 -1.49
C LEU A 122 -4.21 1.64 -1.54
N LYS A 123 -5.33 1.45 -2.25
CA LYS A 123 -5.90 0.12 -2.45
C LYS A 123 -4.90 -0.76 -3.19
N MET A 124 -4.65 -1.94 -2.64
CA MET A 124 -3.75 -2.94 -3.20
C MET A 124 -4.47 -4.29 -3.33
N ALA A 125 -4.27 -4.95 -4.46
CA ALA A 125 -4.70 -6.32 -4.70
C ALA A 125 -3.52 -7.16 -5.20
N ILE A 126 -3.45 -8.41 -4.76
CA ILE A 126 -2.41 -9.39 -5.11
C ILE A 126 -3.12 -10.61 -5.68
N ASP A 127 -2.84 -10.94 -6.94
CA ASP A 127 -3.38 -12.11 -7.65
C ASP A 127 -4.89 -12.27 -7.59
N THR A 128 -5.60 -11.15 -7.54
CA THR A 128 -7.05 -11.10 -7.64
C THR A 128 -7.49 -9.87 -8.43
N PRO A 129 -8.53 -9.98 -9.27
CA PRO A 129 -9.13 -8.82 -9.89
C PRO A 129 -9.95 -7.98 -8.89
N LYS A 130 -10.26 -8.53 -7.70
CA LYS A 130 -11.13 -7.89 -6.70
C LYS A 130 -10.29 -7.12 -5.69
N HIS A 131 -10.50 -5.81 -5.63
CA HIS A 131 -10.05 -5.00 -4.49
C HIS A 131 -10.92 -5.22 -3.27
N THR A 132 -10.41 -4.83 -2.11
CA THR A 132 -11.19 -4.84 -0.87
C THR A 132 -12.44 -3.97 -0.99
N SER A 133 -13.52 -4.42 -0.36
CA SER A 133 -14.77 -3.65 -0.23
C SER A 133 -14.75 -2.69 0.97
N LYS A 134 -13.72 -2.75 1.83
CA LYS A 134 -13.54 -1.79 2.93
C LYS A 134 -13.47 -0.38 2.38
N ALA A 135 -14.27 0.54 2.94
CA ALA A 135 -14.30 1.94 2.50
C ALA A 135 -13.05 2.74 2.91
N LYS A 136 -12.50 2.43 4.09
CA LYS A 136 -11.27 3.01 4.63
C LYS A 136 -10.45 1.92 5.30
N PRO A 137 -9.11 2.01 5.26
CA PRO A 137 -8.27 1.10 6.02
C PRO A 137 -8.31 1.40 7.52
N ASP A 138 -8.09 0.36 8.31
CA ASP A 138 -7.92 0.45 9.76
C ASP A 138 -6.83 -0.54 10.22
N PRO A 139 -5.53 -0.21 9.99
CA PRO A 139 -4.39 -1.05 10.36
C PRO A 139 -4.41 -1.43 11.84
N LYS A 140 -3.79 -2.57 12.17
CA LYS A 140 -3.79 -3.11 13.55
C LYS A 140 -3.15 -2.14 14.55
N GLU A 141 -2.12 -1.42 14.13
CA GLU A 141 -1.40 -0.42 14.92
C GLU A 141 -2.32 0.76 15.27
N TRP A 142 -3.15 1.18 14.31
CA TRP A 142 -4.12 2.26 14.52
C TRP A 142 -5.24 1.85 15.45
N GLN A 143 -5.74 0.61 15.32
CA GLN A 143 -6.71 0.06 16.26
C GLN A 143 -6.14 0.04 17.70
N ALA A 144 -4.88 -0.34 17.86
CA ALA A 144 -4.19 -0.33 19.15
C ALA A 144 -4.01 1.10 19.70
N ALA A 145 -3.62 2.05 18.85
CA ALA A 145 -3.49 3.46 19.22
C ALA A 145 -4.83 4.08 19.63
N ARG A 146 -5.91 3.86 18.85
CA ARG A 146 -7.26 4.33 19.19
C ARG A 146 -7.71 3.84 20.56
N ARG A 147 -7.48 2.56 20.89
CA ARG A 147 -7.84 2.00 22.20
C ARG A 147 -7.12 2.71 23.35
N LYS A 148 -5.86 3.10 23.17
CA LYS A 148 -5.08 3.87 24.16
C LYS A 148 -5.57 5.33 24.27
N LEU A 149 -6.08 5.90 23.19
CA LEU A 149 -6.52 7.30 23.08
C LEU A 149 -8.02 7.50 23.38
N GLY A 150 -8.71 6.50 23.94
CA GLY A 150 -10.14 6.62 24.24
C GLY A 150 -11.05 6.60 23.00
N ASN A 151 -10.64 5.89 21.94
CA ASN A 151 -11.36 5.72 20.66
C ASN A 151 -11.61 7.04 19.91
N THR A 152 -10.66 7.96 19.92
CA THR A 152 -10.73 9.19 19.13
C THR A 152 -10.94 8.92 17.63
N ALA A 153 -11.70 9.80 16.97
CA ALA A 153 -11.89 9.82 15.53
C ALA A 153 -10.80 10.63 14.80
N ASP A 154 -10.03 11.45 15.52
CA ASP A 154 -8.97 12.28 14.94
C ASP A 154 -7.82 11.43 14.40
N ILE A 155 -7.69 11.43 13.07
CA ILE A 155 -6.73 10.61 12.37
C ILE A 155 -5.29 11.02 12.65
N GLU A 156 -5.00 12.30 12.80
CA GLU A 156 -3.63 12.76 13.02
C GLU A 156 -3.13 12.36 14.40
N THR A 157 -3.98 12.46 15.42
CA THR A 157 -3.68 11.96 16.76
C THR A 157 -3.44 10.45 16.76
N VAL A 158 -4.26 9.66 16.04
CA VAL A 158 -4.06 8.20 15.93
C VAL A 158 -2.74 7.87 15.25
N VAL A 159 -2.45 8.54 14.15
CA VAL A 159 -1.22 8.35 13.35
C VAL A 159 0.02 8.73 14.16
N GLN A 160 -0.03 9.84 14.90
CA GLN A 160 1.07 10.26 15.76
C GLN A 160 1.35 9.23 16.87
N ALA A 161 0.30 8.63 17.44
CA ALA A 161 0.44 7.59 18.46
C ALA A 161 0.84 6.21 17.90
N ALA A 162 0.64 5.97 16.61
CA ALA A 162 0.97 4.73 15.91
C ALA A 162 2.21 4.86 15.00
N TRP A 163 2.96 5.96 15.12
CA TRP A 163 4.08 6.26 14.24
C TRP A 163 5.16 5.15 14.31
N PRO A 164 5.65 4.62 13.17
CA PRO A 164 6.71 3.63 13.18
C PRO A 164 8.01 4.24 13.74
N GLU A 165 8.71 3.48 14.60
CA GLU A 165 10.03 3.86 15.14
C GLU A 165 11.16 3.71 14.11
#